data_AF-A0AAD5UND9-F1
#
_entry.id   AF-A0AAD5UND9-F1
#
_cell.length_a   1.000
_cell.length_b   1.000
_cell.length_c   1.000
_cell.angle_alpha   90.00
_cell.angle_beta   90.00
_cell.angle_gamma   90.00
#
_symmetry.space_group_name_H-M   'P 1'
#
loop_
_entity.id
_entity.type
_entity.pdbx_description
1 polymer ?
#
loop_
_entity_poly.entity_id
_entity_poly.type
_entity_poly.pdbx_seq_one_letter_code
_entity_poly.pdbx_strand_id
1 'polypeptide(L)'
;MDFIEPLPISDGHDSILVVVDRFSKQGIFIPTHVTCTAEQLAGHFVTHVFSKHGVPNHVTCDRGSEFISRFFRSLGEALDMRIHFTSGYHPEADGQTERVNQTLEQFLRTYVNYQQDNWNSLLPLAEFAYNNAPHATTGVSPFYANKGYNPAISVHPERDIASARARDYVTDLEELHQSLRENIANSSETIPSSG
;
A
#
# COMPACT_ATOMS: atom_id res chain seq x y z
N MET A 1 7.22 6.60 -4.08
CA MET A 1 7.19 5.15 -4.32
C MET A 1 8.46 4.58 -3.75
N ASP A 2 8.35 3.41 -3.15
CA ASP A 2 9.46 2.77 -2.44
C ASP A 2 9.20 1.25 -2.38
N PHE A 3 10.22 0.47 -2.07
CA PHE A 3 10.12 -0.97 -1.86
C PHE A 3 10.27 -1.32 -0.38
N ILE A 4 9.46 -2.27 0.10
CA ILE A 4 9.69 -2.94 1.37
C ILE A 4 10.37 -4.27 1.08
N GLU A 5 11.65 -4.36 1.43
CA GLU A 5 12.49 -5.53 1.16
C GLU A 5 13.71 -5.66 2.10
N PRO A 6 14.24 -6.89 2.28
CA PRO A 6 13.64 -8.16 1.85
C PRO A 6 12.55 -8.62 2.83
N LEU A 7 11.55 -9.33 2.30
CA LEU A 7 10.52 -10.02 3.09
C LEU A 7 10.69 -11.55 2.97
N PRO A 8 10.21 -12.34 3.94
CA PRO A 8 10.09 -13.78 3.79
C PRO A 8 9.23 -14.13 2.57
N ILE A 9 9.52 -15.26 1.90
CA ILE A 9 8.80 -15.63 0.68
C ILE A 9 7.33 -15.92 1.00
N SER A 10 6.41 -15.26 0.28
CA SER A 10 4.96 -15.48 0.35
C SER A 10 4.38 -15.60 -1.06
N ASP A 11 3.79 -16.76 -1.38
CA ASP A 11 3.31 -17.09 -2.74
C ASP A 11 4.33 -16.78 -3.85
N GLY A 12 5.62 -16.98 -3.58
CA GLY A 12 6.71 -16.71 -4.50
C GLY A 12 7.25 -15.29 -4.52
N HIS A 13 6.63 -14.34 -3.81
CA HIS A 13 7.05 -12.93 -3.72
C HIS A 13 7.93 -12.69 -2.49
N ASP A 14 8.88 -11.77 -2.56
CA ASP A 14 9.82 -11.43 -1.48
C ASP A 14 10.04 -9.90 -1.29
N SER A 15 9.22 -9.08 -1.96
CA SER A 15 9.23 -7.61 -1.85
C SER A 15 7.83 -7.05 -2.05
N ILE A 16 7.58 -5.84 -1.55
CA ILE A 16 6.34 -5.08 -1.81
C ILE A 16 6.71 -3.72 -2.40
N LEU A 17 6.20 -3.42 -3.59
CA LEU A 17 6.23 -2.07 -4.13
C LEU A 17 5.08 -1.25 -3.52
N VAL A 18 5.44 -0.15 -2.86
CA VAL A 18 4.52 0.79 -2.23
C VAL A 18 4.42 2.06 -3.07
N VAL A 19 3.21 2.34 -3.57
CA VAL A 19 2.89 3.58 -4.29
C VAL A 19 1.89 4.38 -3.45
N VAL A 20 2.20 5.65 -3.21
CA VAL A 20 1.33 6.55 -2.44
C VAL A 20 0.97 7.75 -3.30
N ASP A 21 -0.32 7.99 -3.51
CA ASP A 21 -0.79 9.24 -4.10
C ASP A 21 -0.63 10.39 -3.09
N ARG A 22 0.07 11.45 -3.50
CA ARG A 22 0.38 12.57 -2.60
C ARG A 22 -0.83 13.39 -2.21
N PHE A 23 -1.85 13.43 -3.07
CA PHE A 23 -3.06 14.23 -2.84
C PHE A 23 -4.03 13.50 -1.90
N SER A 24 -4.55 12.36 -2.33
CA SER A 24 -5.54 11.58 -1.57
C SER A 24 -4.95 10.79 -0.41
N LYS A 25 -3.62 10.61 -0.39
CA LYS A 25 -2.91 9.68 0.51
C LYS A 25 -3.25 8.22 0.25
N GLN A 26 -3.77 7.89 -0.92
CA GLN A 26 -4.09 6.50 -1.25
C GLN A 26 -2.81 5.68 -1.38
N GLY A 27 -2.73 4.59 -0.62
CA GLY A 27 -1.69 3.59 -0.72
C GLY A 27 -2.10 2.49 -1.70
N ILE A 28 -1.16 2.05 -2.51
CA ILE A 28 -1.28 0.91 -3.42
C ILE A 28 -0.11 -0.01 -3.11
N PHE A 29 -0.41 -1.24 -2.69
CA PHE A 29 0.59 -2.20 -2.23
C PHE A 29 0.64 -3.38 -3.19
N ILE A 30 1.80 -3.57 -3.83
CA ILE A 30 1.94 -4.50 -4.95
C ILE A 30 3.00 -5.54 -4.60
N PRO A 31 2.63 -6.82 -4.47
CA PRO A 31 3.61 -7.88 -4.23
C PRO A 31 4.50 -8.03 -5.46
N THR A 32 5.80 -8.16 -5.23
CA THR A 32 6.82 -8.21 -6.28
C THR A 32 8.05 -8.96 -5.78
N HIS A 33 9.17 -8.82 -6.49
CA HIS A 33 10.42 -9.44 -6.13
C HIS A 33 11.51 -8.40 -5.87
N VAL A 34 12.48 -8.71 -5.01
CA VAL A 34 13.70 -7.90 -4.84
C VAL A 34 14.48 -7.78 -6.15
N THR A 35 14.25 -8.71 -7.08
CA THR A 35 14.83 -8.71 -8.43
C THR A 35 13.97 -7.98 -9.48
N CYS A 36 12.97 -7.21 -9.06
CA CYS A 36 12.06 -6.48 -9.95
C CYS A 36 12.82 -5.59 -10.93
N THR A 37 12.66 -5.84 -12.23
CA THR A 37 13.29 -5.02 -13.27
C THR A 37 12.48 -3.76 -13.55
N ALA A 38 13.09 -2.80 -14.24
CA ALA A 38 12.41 -1.58 -14.67
C ALA A 38 11.18 -1.85 -15.56
N GLU A 39 11.22 -2.90 -16.40
CA GLU A 39 10.10 -3.34 -17.23
C GLU A 39 8.96 -3.94 -16.40
N GLN A 40 9.30 -4.76 -15.39
CA GLN A 40 8.30 -5.32 -14.47
C GLN A 40 7.65 -4.22 -13.63
N LEU A 41 8.45 -3.28 -13.13
CA LEU A 41 7.98 -2.07 -12.46
C LEU A 41 7.00 -1.27 -13.34
N ALA A 42 7.33 -1.05 -14.61
CA ALA A 42 6.41 -0.38 -15.54
C ALA A 42 5.11 -1.17 -15.74
N GLY A 43 5.19 -2.50 -15.82
CA GLY A 43 4.01 -3.38 -15.84
C GLY A 43 3.13 -3.21 -14.60
N HIS A 44 3.74 -3.11 -13.42
CA HIS A 44 3.03 -2.80 -12.17
C HIS A 44 2.36 -1.43 -12.21
N PHE A 45 3.05 -0.40 -12.72
CA PHE A 45 2.46 0.93 -12.90
C PHE A 45 1.25 0.92 -13.84
N VAL A 46 1.35 0.27 -14.99
CA VAL A 46 0.22 0.15 -15.93
C VAL A 46 -0.97 -0.53 -15.26
N THR A 47 -0.72 -1.65 -14.60
CA THR A 47 -1.77 -2.51 -14.04
C THR A 47 -2.45 -1.88 -12.83
N HIS A 48 -1.67 -1.30 -11.92
CA HIS A 48 -2.18 -0.90 -10.61
C HIS A 48 -2.40 0.61 -10.48
N VAL A 49 -1.75 1.44 -11.30
CA VAL A 49 -1.85 2.91 -11.25
C VAL A 49 -2.55 3.45 -12.50
N PHE A 50 -1.98 3.26 -13.69
CA PHE A 50 -2.45 3.92 -14.91
C PHE A 50 -3.86 3.49 -15.31
N SER A 51 -4.16 2.19 -15.20
CA SER A 51 -5.48 1.65 -15.52
C SER A 51 -6.60 2.21 -14.64
N LYS A 52 -6.27 2.72 -13.44
CA LYS A 52 -7.24 3.19 -12.43
C LYS A 52 -7.28 4.71 -12.31
N HIS A 53 -6.15 5.38 -12.52
CA HIS A 53 -5.96 6.80 -12.21
C HIS A 53 -5.39 7.61 -13.38
N GLY A 54 -5.01 6.95 -14.48
CA GLY A 54 -4.26 7.57 -15.56
C GLY A 54 -2.78 7.74 -15.24
N VAL A 55 -2.04 8.37 -16.16
CA VAL A 55 -0.61 8.62 -16.00
C VAL A 55 -0.41 9.77 -15.00
N PRO A 56 0.42 9.60 -13.96
CA PRO A 56 0.74 10.68 -13.04
C PRO A 56 1.66 11.70 -13.70
N ASN A 57 1.42 12.99 -13.46
CA ASN A 57 2.29 14.06 -13.95
C ASN A 57 3.68 14.04 -13.31
N HIS A 58 3.76 13.60 -12.06
CA HIS A 58 4.99 13.55 -11.28
C HIS A 58 5.08 12.24 -10.51
N VAL A 59 6.26 11.63 -10.54
CA VAL A 59 6.59 10.47 -9.70
C VAL A 59 7.81 10.80 -8.87
N THR A 60 7.75 10.54 -7.57
CA THR A 60 8.91 10.65 -6.68
C THR A 60 9.29 9.27 -6.17
N CYS A 61 10.56 8.93 -6.32
CA CYS A 61 11.15 7.66 -5.92
C CYS A 61 12.55 7.85 -5.35
N ASP A 62 13.04 6.82 -4.68
CA ASP A 62 14.44 6.74 -4.28
C ASP A 62 15.35 6.52 -5.51
N ARG A 63 16.64 6.28 -5.25
CA ARG A 63 17.66 6.08 -6.29
C ARG A 63 17.83 4.61 -6.68
N GLY A 64 16.80 3.78 -6.50
CA GLY A 64 16.77 2.40 -6.97
C GLY A 64 17.16 2.25 -8.45
N SER A 65 17.81 1.14 -8.78
CA SER A 65 18.41 0.89 -10.10
C SER A 65 17.37 0.83 -11.22
N GLU A 66 16.21 0.28 -10.90
CA GLU A 66 15.00 0.16 -11.69
C GLU A 66 14.43 1.54 -12.06
N PHE A 67 14.44 2.48 -11.12
CA PHE A 67 13.95 3.85 -11.33
C PHE A 67 14.92 4.73 -12.12
N ILE A 68 16.24 4.51 -11.94
CA ILE A 68 17.28 5.26 -12.66
C ILE A 68 17.51 4.72 -14.07
N SER A 69 17.02 3.51 -14.37
CA SER A 69 17.22 2.82 -15.65
C SER A 69 16.87 3.70 -16.87
N ARG A 70 17.59 3.45 -17.97
CA ARG A 70 17.30 4.14 -19.25
C ARG A 70 15.86 3.89 -19.69
N PHE A 71 15.38 2.66 -19.51
CA PHE A 71 14.02 2.27 -19.85
C PHE A 71 12.98 3.12 -19.11
N PHE A 72 13.05 3.22 -17.78
CA PHE A 72 12.04 3.92 -17.00
C PHE A 72 12.08 5.44 -17.26
N ARG A 73 13.27 6.01 -17.49
CA ARG A 73 13.42 7.42 -17.92
C ARG A 73 12.76 7.68 -19.28
N SER A 74 13.05 6.86 -20.28
CA SER A 74 12.46 7.00 -21.61
C SER A 74 10.95 6.76 -21.59
N LEU A 75 10.46 5.85 -20.74
CA LEU A 75 9.03 5.68 -20.51
C LEU A 75 8.41 6.95 -19.93
N GLY A 76 9.06 7.58 -18.95
CA GLY A 76 8.61 8.85 -18.38
C GLY A 76 8.51 9.96 -19.43
N GLU A 77 9.53 10.11 -20.28
CA GLU A 77 9.51 11.06 -21.40
C GLU A 77 8.37 10.80 -22.38
N ALA A 78 8.15 9.54 -22.76
CA ALA A 78 7.10 9.15 -23.69
C ALA A 78 5.69 9.38 -23.14
N LEU A 79 5.52 9.37 -21.82
CA LEU A 79 4.25 9.54 -21.13
C LEU A 79 4.06 10.95 -20.52
N ASP A 80 4.99 11.87 -20.74
CA ASP A 80 5.04 13.19 -20.10
C ASP A 80 5.01 13.14 -18.55
N MET A 81 5.61 12.08 -17.99
CA MET A 81 5.73 11.84 -16.55
C MET A 81 7.09 12.31 -16.04
N ARG A 82 7.07 13.30 -15.12
CA ARG A 82 8.29 13.85 -14.52
C ARG A 82 8.76 13.01 -13.36
N ILE A 83 9.94 12.40 -13.50
CA ILE A 83 10.55 11.55 -12.47
C ILE A 83 11.48 12.38 -11.59
N HIS A 84 11.22 12.39 -10.29
CA HIS A 84 12.01 13.06 -9.27
C HIS A 84 12.65 12.03 -8.33
N PHE A 85 13.97 12.09 -8.20
CA PHE A 85 14.72 11.21 -7.31
C PHE A 85 14.94 11.89 -5.95
N THR A 86 14.58 11.24 -4.85
CA THR A 86 14.94 11.70 -3.51
C THR A 86 16.47 11.62 -3.35
N SER A 87 17.06 12.60 -2.66
CA SER A 87 18.41 12.43 -2.13
C SER A 87 18.27 11.63 -0.83
N GLY A 88 19.24 10.76 -0.51
CA GLY A 88 19.21 9.92 0.70
C GLY A 88 19.21 10.68 2.04
N TYR A 89 18.96 12.00 2.02
CA TYR A 89 18.95 12.92 3.15
C TYR A 89 17.83 13.97 3.06
N HIS A 90 16.73 13.72 2.33
CA HIS A 90 15.55 14.61 2.34
C HIS A 90 14.28 13.95 2.92
N PRO A 91 14.11 14.00 4.26
CA PRO A 91 12.94 13.47 4.97
C PRO A 91 11.59 14.04 4.48
N GLU A 92 11.56 15.24 3.89
CA GLU A 92 10.32 15.86 3.43
C GLU A 92 9.79 15.27 2.12
N ALA A 93 10.67 14.81 1.23
CA ALA A 93 10.27 14.24 -0.06
C ALA A 93 9.77 12.79 0.08
N ASP A 94 10.29 12.08 1.09
CA ASP A 94 10.01 10.66 1.34
C ASP A 94 9.18 10.38 2.60
N GLY A 95 9.03 11.35 3.49
CA GLY A 95 8.37 11.17 4.79
C GLY A 95 6.87 10.83 4.71
N GLN A 96 6.28 10.80 3.52
CA GLN A 96 4.94 10.24 3.31
C GLN A 96 5.04 8.74 3.05
N THR A 97 5.85 8.31 2.08
CA THR A 97 6.07 6.88 1.79
C THR A 97 6.62 6.17 3.02
N GLU A 98 7.58 6.78 3.73
CA GLU A 98 8.16 6.25 4.96
C GLU A 98 7.11 5.95 6.04
N ARG A 99 6.13 6.85 6.24
CA ARG A 99 5.06 6.62 7.21
C ARG A 99 4.13 5.49 6.79
N VAL A 100 3.86 5.38 5.49
CA VAL A 100 3.05 4.28 4.94
C VAL A 100 3.80 2.96 5.10
N ASN A 101 5.10 2.94 4.80
CA ASN A 101 5.96 1.78 4.98
C ASN A 101 5.99 1.36 6.45
N GLN A 102 6.18 2.28 7.40
CA GLN A 102 6.13 1.96 8.84
C GLN A 102 4.78 1.37 9.26
N THR A 103 3.68 1.93 8.76
CA THR A 103 2.33 1.39 9.03
C THR A 103 2.18 0.00 8.44
N LEU A 104 2.66 -0.22 7.22
CA LEU A 104 2.60 -1.50 6.54
C LEU A 104 3.53 -2.54 7.19
N GLU A 105 4.73 -2.17 7.62
CA GLU A 105 5.64 -3.03 8.37
C GLU A 105 5.06 -3.42 9.72
N GLN A 106 4.44 -2.49 10.44
CA GLN A 106 3.78 -2.81 11.71
C GLN A 106 2.65 -3.81 11.48
N PHE A 107 1.88 -3.63 10.40
CA PHE A 107 0.91 -4.63 9.95
C PHE A 107 1.56 -6.00 9.68
N LEU A 108 2.64 -6.04 8.89
CA LEU A 108 3.34 -7.28 8.55
C LEU A 108 3.89 -7.98 9.80
N ARG A 109 4.32 -7.24 10.82
CA ARG A 109 4.80 -7.83 12.09
C ARG A 109 3.68 -8.41 12.94
N THR A 110 2.48 -7.85 12.87
CA THR A 110 1.35 -8.26 13.73
C THR A 110 0.53 -9.41 13.15
N TYR A 111 0.37 -9.50 11.83
CA TYR A 111 -0.63 -10.41 11.22
C TYR A 111 -0.06 -11.53 10.39
N VAL A 112 1.19 -11.42 9.99
CA VAL A 112 1.80 -12.49 9.25
C VAL A 112 2.00 -13.63 10.22
N ASN A 113 1.64 -14.85 9.80
CA ASN A 113 1.68 -16.02 10.65
C ASN A 113 3.10 -16.23 11.23
N TYR A 114 3.26 -17.18 12.15
CA TYR A 114 4.58 -17.46 12.74
C TYR A 114 5.68 -17.71 11.69
N GLN A 115 5.32 -18.25 10.52
CA GLN A 115 6.25 -18.55 9.41
C GLN A 115 6.52 -17.35 8.51
N GLN A 116 5.80 -16.25 8.73
CA GLN A 116 5.84 -15.02 7.98
C GLN A 116 5.55 -15.16 6.47
N ASP A 117 4.81 -16.18 6.03
CA ASP A 117 4.68 -16.58 4.61
C ASP A 117 3.28 -16.33 4.00
N ASN A 118 2.35 -15.75 4.76
CA ASN A 118 0.99 -15.45 4.28
C ASN A 118 0.73 -13.96 3.98
N TRP A 119 1.76 -13.11 4.04
CA TRP A 119 1.58 -11.66 3.89
C TRP A 119 0.99 -11.26 2.54
N ASN A 120 1.34 -11.96 1.46
CA ASN A 120 0.82 -11.68 0.13
C ASN A 120 -0.72 -11.78 0.09
N SER A 121 -1.26 -12.81 0.74
CA SER A 121 -2.72 -13.03 0.83
C SER A 121 -3.46 -11.97 1.66
N LEU A 122 -2.76 -11.35 2.62
CA LEU A 122 -3.33 -10.34 3.51
C LEU A 122 -3.17 -8.91 2.97
N LEU A 123 -2.24 -8.70 2.03
CA LEU A 123 -1.88 -7.40 1.50
C LEU A 123 -3.07 -6.61 0.92
N PRO A 124 -4.03 -7.22 0.19
CA PRO A 124 -5.22 -6.52 -0.29
C PRO A 124 -6.11 -5.98 0.85
N LEU A 125 -6.20 -6.71 1.97
CA LEU A 125 -6.98 -6.27 3.13
C LEU A 125 -6.25 -5.16 3.90
N ALA A 126 -4.92 -5.21 3.96
CA ALA A 126 -4.12 -4.12 4.50
C ALA A 126 -4.28 -2.83 3.67
N GLU A 127 -4.20 -2.93 2.33
CA GLU A 127 -4.45 -1.80 1.42
C GLU A 127 -5.87 -1.23 1.64
N PHE A 128 -6.87 -2.10 1.74
CA PHE A 128 -8.25 -1.68 1.99
C PHE A 128 -8.40 -0.96 3.34
N ALA A 129 -7.87 -1.53 4.41
CA ALA A 129 -7.96 -0.93 5.75
C ALA A 129 -7.23 0.42 5.81
N TYR A 130 -6.04 0.52 5.21
CA TYR A 130 -5.27 1.77 5.10
C TYR A 130 -6.06 2.84 4.35
N ASN A 131 -6.60 2.50 3.18
CA ASN A 131 -7.33 3.46 2.35
C ASN A 131 -8.71 3.84 2.90
N ASN A 132 -9.24 3.10 3.88
CA ASN A 132 -10.51 3.41 4.54
C ASN A 132 -10.34 4.11 5.89
N ALA A 133 -9.13 4.18 6.42
CA ALA A 133 -8.81 4.91 7.65
C ALA A 133 -8.65 6.41 7.35
N PRO A 134 -9.22 7.31 8.17
CA PRO A 134 -8.97 8.75 8.05
C PRO A 134 -7.48 9.06 8.21
N HIS A 135 -6.95 9.89 7.32
CA HIS A 135 -5.56 10.34 7.42
C HIS A 135 -5.51 11.72 8.09
N ALA A 136 -4.60 11.92 9.05
CA ALA A 136 -4.53 13.14 9.87
C ALA A 136 -4.36 14.43 9.04
N THR A 137 -3.67 14.34 7.89
CA THR A 137 -3.40 15.50 7.02
C THR A 137 -4.58 15.90 6.15
N THR A 138 -5.44 14.96 5.74
CA THR A 138 -6.61 15.22 4.89
C THR A 138 -7.91 15.34 5.69
N GLY A 139 -7.94 14.83 6.93
CA GLY A 139 -9.13 14.75 7.78
C GLY A 139 -10.17 13.74 7.30
N VAL A 140 -9.92 13.07 6.17
CA VAL A 140 -10.81 12.08 5.55
C VAL A 140 -9.98 10.87 5.11
N SER A 141 -10.63 9.74 4.82
CA SER A 141 -9.92 8.58 4.30
C SER A 141 -9.42 8.81 2.87
N PRO A 142 -8.38 8.09 2.44
CA PRO A 142 -7.98 8.10 1.04
C PRO A 142 -9.07 7.69 0.05
N PHE A 143 -9.91 6.70 0.39
CA PHE A 143 -11.05 6.33 -0.43
C PHE A 143 -12.05 7.47 -0.59
N TYR A 144 -12.34 8.19 0.49
CA TYR A 144 -13.24 9.33 0.41
C TYR A 144 -12.63 10.46 -0.42
N ALA A 145 -11.34 10.77 -0.22
CA ALA A 145 -10.65 11.80 -0.98
C ALA A 145 -10.59 11.49 -2.50
N ASN A 146 -10.42 10.22 -2.87
CA ASN A 146 -10.34 9.81 -4.27
C ASN A 146 -11.72 9.58 -4.92
N LYS A 147 -12.63 8.88 -4.22
CA LYS A 147 -13.90 8.38 -4.78
C LYS A 147 -15.14 9.16 -4.33
N GLY A 148 -15.03 9.98 -3.29
CA GLY A 148 -16.16 10.67 -2.65
C GLY A 148 -16.99 9.81 -1.70
N TYR A 149 -16.61 8.57 -1.43
CA TYR A 149 -17.27 7.68 -0.47
C TYR A 149 -16.29 6.66 0.14
N ASN A 150 -16.66 6.11 1.29
CA ASN A 150 -15.95 5.01 1.94
C ASN A 150 -16.58 3.66 1.54
N PRO A 151 -15.86 2.78 0.85
CA PRO A 151 -16.28 1.39 0.68
C PRO A 151 -16.48 0.71 2.03
N ALA A 152 -17.57 -0.05 2.16
CA ALA A 152 -17.87 -0.81 3.37
C ALA A 152 -17.71 -2.31 3.12
N ILE A 153 -17.05 -3.00 4.05
CA ILE A 153 -17.17 -4.45 4.21
C ILE A 153 -18.20 -4.63 5.33
N SER A 154 -19.42 -5.04 4.97
CA SER A 154 -20.48 -5.36 5.93
C SER A 154 -20.56 -6.86 6.09
N VAL A 155 -20.20 -7.33 7.27
CA VAL A 155 -20.29 -8.73 7.66
C VAL A 155 -21.56 -8.95 8.48
N HIS A 156 -22.25 -10.07 8.22
CA HIS A 156 -23.51 -10.42 8.88
C HIS A 156 -23.43 -11.87 9.39
N PRO A 157 -22.71 -12.11 10.49
CA PRO A 157 -22.44 -13.46 11.00
C PRO A 157 -23.72 -14.14 11.50
N GLU A 158 -24.72 -13.35 11.90
CA GLU A 158 -26.04 -13.79 12.37
C GLU A 158 -26.90 -14.46 11.29
N ARG A 159 -26.54 -14.33 10.02
CA ARG A 159 -27.30 -14.96 8.94
C ARG A 159 -27.12 -16.46 8.98
N ASP A 160 -28.19 -17.19 8.67
CA ASP A 160 -28.11 -18.64 8.49
C ASP A 160 -27.33 -18.98 7.21
N ILE A 161 -26.01 -19.13 7.36
CA ILE A 161 -25.09 -19.50 6.28
C ILE A 161 -25.02 -21.03 6.25
N ALA A 162 -25.46 -21.63 5.13
CA ALA A 162 -25.50 -23.08 4.95
C ALA A 162 -24.11 -23.75 4.99
N SER A 163 -23.06 -23.03 4.59
CA SER A 163 -21.69 -23.53 4.60
C SER A 163 -20.96 -23.09 5.87
N ALA A 164 -20.60 -24.05 6.72
CA ALA A 164 -19.77 -23.79 7.90
C ALA A 164 -18.45 -23.09 7.52
N ARG A 165 -17.79 -23.54 6.45
CA ARG A 165 -16.56 -22.91 5.95
C ARG A 165 -16.74 -21.46 5.54
N ALA A 166 -17.89 -21.11 4.96
CA ALA A 166 -18.17 -19.72 4.60
C ALA A 166 -18.46 -18.87 5.82
N ARG A 167 -19.08 -19.45 6.86
CA ARG A 167 -19.27 -18.78 8.15
C ARG A 167 -17.94 -18.50 8.82
N ASP A 168 -17.08 -19.50 8.95
CA ASP A 168 -15.75 -19.38 9.56
C ASP A 168 -14.91 -18.32 8.81
N TYR A 169 -14.86 -18.40 7.48
CA TYR A 169 -14.13 -17.43 6.65
C TYR A 169 -14.62 -15.98 6.84
N VAL A 170 -15.93 -15.79 6.99
CA VAL A 170 -16.52 -14.46 7.16
C VAL A 170 -16.22 -13.90 8.56
N THR A 171 -16.24 -14.74 9.59
CA THR A 171 -15.79 -14.39 10.95
C THR A 171 -14.32 -14.00 10.95
N ASP A 172 -13.45 -14.82 10.36
CA ASP A 172 -12.00 -14.54 10.27
C ASP A 172 -11.74 -13.23 9.53
N LEU A 173 -12.49 -12.96 8.45
CA LEU A 173 -12.39 -11.72 7.68
C LEU A 173 -12.82 -10.49 8.50
N GLU A 174 -13.88 -10.60 9.29
CA GLU A 174 -14.36 -9.52 10.16
C GLU A 174 -13.34 -9.20 11.25
N GLU A 175 -12.84 -10.23 11.94
CA GLU A 175 -11.81 -10.09 12.99
C GLU A 175 -10.53 -9.46 12.43
N LEU A 176 -10.06 -9.95 11.28
CA LEU A 176 -8.89 -9.40 10.60
C LEU A 176 -9.13 -7.94 10.20
N HIS A 177 -10.28 -7.63 9.59
CA HIS A 177 -10.58 -6.26 9.15
C HIS A 177 -10.69 -5.27 10.32
N GLN A 178 -11.34 -5.66 11.43
CA GLN A 178 -11.45 -4.82 12.61
C GLN A 178 -10.08 -4.55 13.22
N SER A 179 -9.30 -5.60 13.43
CA SER A 179 -7.98 -5.48 14.04
C SER A 179 -7.04 -4.62 13.19
N LEU A 180 -7.12 -4.75 11.85
CA LEU A 180 -6.41 -3.89 10.91
C LEU A 180 -6.73 -2.41 11.09
N ARG A 181 -8.02 -2.08 11.23
CA ARG A 181 -8.47 -0.69 11.42
C ARG A 181 -7.95 -0.11 12.72
N GLU A 182 -7.96 -0.89 13.80
CA GLU A 182 -7.47 -0.47 15.11
C GLU A 182 -5.96 -0.18 15.07
N ASN A 183 -5.17 -1.05 14.45
CA ASN A 183 -3.72 -0.84 14.33
C ASN A 183 -3.35 0.38 13.49
N ILE A 184 -4.06 0.63 12.40
CA ILE A 184 -3.84 1.81 11.55
C ILE A 184 -4.30 3.09 12.26
N ALA A 185 -5.36 3.03 13.07
CA ALA A 185 -5.77 4.16 13.90
C ALA A 185 -4.71 4.50 14.96
N ASN A 186 -4.19 3.50 15.66
CA ASN A 186 -3.16 3.68 16.70
C ASN A 186 -1.82 4.20 16.13
N SER A 187 -1.43 3.76 14.92
CA SER A 187 -0.23 4.31 14.27
C SER A 187 -0.43 5.77 13.81
N SER A 188 -1.66 6.15 13.48
CA SER A 188 -2.03 7.53 13.07
C SER A 188 -2.11 8.51 14.25
N GLU A 189 -2.38 8.03 15.47
CA GLU A 189 -2.49 8.84 16.70
C GLU A 189 -1.14 9.20 17.36
N THR A 190 -0.03 8.58 16.94
CA THR A 190 1.30 8.82 17.56
C THR A 190 1.96 10.12 17.05
N ILE A 191 1.18 11.20 16.91
CA ILE A 191 1.67 12.53 16.53
C ILE A 191 2.09 13.26 17.81
N PRO A 192 3.38 13.54 18.06
CA PRO A 192 3.74 14.51 19.08
C PRO A 192 3.21 15.86 18.62
N SER A 193 2.28 16.43 19.40
CA SER A 193 1.84 17.81 19.28
C SER A 193 3.08 18.70 19.33
N SER A 194 3.53 19.15 18.17
CA SER A 194 4.63 20.10 18.06
C SER A 194 4.03 21.48 18.33
N GLY A 195 4.14 21.92 19.59
CA GLY A 195 3.96 23.32 19.98
C GLY A 195 5.19 24.16 19.67
#